data_AF-W6AJ91-F1
#
_entry.id   AF-W6AJ91-F1
#
_cell.length_a   1.000
_cell.length_b   1.000
_cell.length_c   1.000
_cell.angle_alpha   90.00
_cell.angle_beta   90.00
_cell.angle_gamma   90.00
#
_symmetry.space_group_name_H-M   'P 1'
#
loop_
_entity.id
_entity.type
_entity.pdbx_description
1 polymer ?
#
loop_
_entity_poly.entity_id
_entity_poly.type
_entity_poly.pdbx_seq_one_letter_code
_entity_poly.pdbx_strand_id
1 'polypeptide(L)'
;MNQGFKVVFRFSFLRIIKNKVFIILSTITLALIILIQSLTMNIGDNILYKNNIGLIFIVVLGIFWLSFVNIGNVASIAITDNRNGIQSLENRRGLKNSSIFWAKFLPLKIVTTTFICLVYLIYVIISAISPVYLKDFIIINLGTGLLSLVAYDFLIFGVTLFLAASSKSLKRTLPAVWILTTLFMFFAIFGPIFFALASDDRTSNNYSPIIKNAKELQGTQNEEDRFLTELYKSMNELEEIFEENITSDRSHNDTYLFSHWFIIWQTFDSGMLPYFGELIEEDAFATSIEKYFNKFETNLEEQKIEINEIELKKRIKDNLYYQFIKEVSVKSQGDKIKNFKNSFYYKNSSKNYNKPQQLKEVLTNLKNVDRNKFDISDNELAKLHDSLINMFKFEWSIYSNEEILNIDPYGRPDTKNIFYNYQFWINDSRYSPGTYLFNLLNYELLGYFDMEIKVGDYFQWTPKAIWNYRANPFMWFYEMVYFSGKNNPEVNYFMSADAPLPIAQFSFYDLDSQGELIYSQRPFSVWANYLVFIGMGSLLIGLGYRAFCKTKDERKLVD
;
A
#
# COMPACT_ATOMS: atom_id res chain seq x y z
N MET A 1 28.18 -6.09 39.45
CA MET A 1 27.83 -7.34 38.73
C MET A 1 28.80 -8.44 39.14
N ASN A 2 28.32 -9.52 39.77
CA ASN A 2 29.14 -10.58 40.37
C ASN A 2 29.97 -11.33 39.31
N GLN A 3 31.22 -11.70 39.61
CA GLN A 3 32.15 -12.31 38.62
C GLN A 3 31.58 -13.59 37.99
N GLY A 4 30.87 -14.41 38.79
CA GLY A 4 30.24 -15.63 38.30
C GLY A 4 29.09 -15.39 37.30
N PHE A 5 28.30 -14.32 37.45
CA PHE A 5 27.27 -13.95 36.47
C PHE A 5 27.91 -13.67 35.11
N LYS A 6 28.98 -12.86 35.09
CA LYS A 6 29.68 -12.47 33.84
C LYS A 6 30.22 -13.70 33.11
N VAL A 7 30.76 -14.68 33.84
CA VAL A 7 31.29 -15.92 33.25
C VAL A 7 30.19 -16.75 32.62
N VAL A 8 29.08 -16.98 33.33
CA VAL A 8 27.94 -17.76 32.80
C VAL A 8 27.29 -17.04 31.61
N PHE A 9 27.11 -15.73 31.71
CA PHE A 9 26.57 -14.91 30.63
C PHE A 9 27.44 -15.00 29.36
N ARG A 10 28.75 -14.80 29.50
CA ARG A 10 29.70 -14.89 28.38
C ARG A 10 29.69 -16.29 27.77
N PHE A 11 29.67 -17.33 28.59
CA PHE A 11 29.61 -18.71 28.13
C PHE A 11 28.32 -18.97 27.31
N SER A 12 27.17 -18.59 27.84
CA SER A 12 25.87 -18.76 27.17
C SER A 12 25.78 -17.95 25.88
N PHE A 13 26.25 -16.70 25.88
CA PHE A 13 26.29 -15.87 24.68
C PHE A 13 27.20 -16.47 23.60
N LEU A 14 28.43 -16.88 23.96
CA LEU A 14 29.36 -17.53 23.04
C LEU A 14 28.81 -18.85 22.49
N ARG A 15 28.11 -19.63 23.31
CA ARG A 15 27.47 -20.89 22.90
C ARG A 15 26.42 -20.67 21.81
N ILE A 16 25.66 -19.57 21.88
CA ILE A 16 24.68 -19.21 20.85
C ILE A 16 25.39 -18.76 19.58
N ILE A 17 26.23 -17.72 19.66
CA ILE A 17 26.79 -17.06 18.47
C ILE A 17 27.84 -17.91 17.73
N LYS A 18 28.53 -18.84 18.42
CA LYS A 18 29.51 -19.74 17.79
C LYS A 18 28.90 -21.04 17.27
N ASN A 19 27.58 -21.24 17.46
CA ASN A 19 26.92 -22.43 16.95
C ASN A 19 26.86 -22.37 15.42
N LYS A 20 27.44 -23.37 14.75
CA LYS A 20 27.48 -23.44 13.27
C LYS A 20 26.07 -23.43 12.66
N VAL A 21 25.13 -24.15 13.26
CA VAL A 21 23.74 -24.22 12.79
C VAL A 21 23.06 -22.86 12.94
N PHE A 22 23.29 -22.16 14.05
CA PHE A 22 22.80 -20.79 14.24
C PHE A 22 23.33 -19.84 13.16
N ILE A 23 24.64 -19.87 12.89
CA ILE A 23 25.26 -19.02 11.86
C ILE A 23 24.68 -19.32 10.48
N ILE A 24 24.68 -20.59 10.06
CA ILE A 24 24.19 -21.01 8.74
C ILE A 24 22.72 -20.59 8.55
N LEU A 25 21.87 -20.90 9.54
CA LEU A 25 20.45 -20.59 9.45
C LEU A 25 20.21 -19.06 9.41
N SER A 26 20.91 -18.30 10.26
CA SER A 26 20.80 -16.84 10.26
C SER A 26 21.22 -16.23 8.92
N THR A 27 22.32 -16.71 8.35
CA THR A 27 22.79 -16.24 7.03
C THR A 27 21.78 -16.56 5.93
N ILE A 28 21.25 -17.78 5.88
CA ILE A 28 20.24 -18.17 4.89
C ILE A 28 18.97 -17.33 5.04
N THR A 29 18.45 -17.20 6.26
CA THR A 29 17.23 -16.41 6.53
C THR A 29 17.41 -14.95 6.13
N LEU A 30 18.53 -14.32 6.51
CA LEU A 30 18.80 -12.92 6.15
C LEU A 30 18.97 -12.75 4.63
N ALA A 31 19.66 -13.67 3.96
CA ALA A 31 19.81 -13.64 2.51
C ALA A 31 18.44 -13.74 1.79
N LEU A 32 17.55 -14.62 2.27
CA LEU A 32 16.19 -14.73 1.74
C LEU A 32 15.37 -13.47 2.00
N ILE A 33 15.45 -12.86 3.19
CA ILE A 33 14.76 -11.60 3.50
C ILE A 33 15.22 -10.48 2.55
N ILE A 34 16.54 -10.34 2.34
CA ILE A 34 17.10 -9.36 1.40
C ILE A 34 16.61 -9.63 -0.03
N LEU A 35 16.65 -10.89 -0.46
CA LEU A 35 16.21 -11.28 -1.80
C LEU A 35 14.73 -10.96 -2.02
N ILE A 36 13.86 -11.39 -1.11
CA ILE A 36 12.42 -11.18 -1.21
C ILE A 36 12.10 -9.70 -1.25
N GLN A 37 12.63 -8.90 -0.32
CA GLN A 37 12.39 -7.46 -0.29
C GLN A 37 12.91 -6.76 -1.57
N SER A 38 14.04 -7.21 -2.09
CA SER A 38 14.58 -6.67 -3.35
C SER A 38 13.70 -7.03 -4.55
N LEU A 39 13.14 -8.25 -4.59
CA LEU A 39 12.25 -8.68 -5.66
C LEU A 39 10.93 -7.92 -5.62
N THR A 40 10.29 -7.80 -4.46
CA THR A 40 8.98 -7.13 -4.33
C THR A 40 9.04 -5.64 -4.64
N MET A 41 10.19 -5.00 -4.37
CA MET A 41 10.40 -3.59 -4.68
C MET A 41 10.80 -3.29 -6.13
N ASN A 42 11.27 -4.29 -6.88
CA ASN A 42 11.81 -4.07 -8.24
C ASN A 42 10.99 -4.74 -9.35
N ILE A 43 10.10 -5.68 -9.03
CA ILE A 43 9.37 -6.47 -10.04
C ILE A 43 7.96 -5.92 -10.28
N GLY A 44 7.73 -5.40 -11.49
CA GLY A 44 6.42 -5.18 -12.12
C GLY A 44 5.47 -4.18 -11.45
N ASP A 45 4.20 -4.28 -11.82
CA ASP A 45 3.11 -3.37 -11.44
C ASP A 45 2.38 -3.84 -10.16
N ASN A 46 1.50 -3.01 -9.59
CA ASN A 46 0.89 -3.21 -8.26
C ASN A 46 1.94 -3.44 -7.15
N ILE A 47 2.65 -2.37 -6.82
CA ILE A 47 3.77 -2.39 -5.86
C ILE A 47 3.27 -2.67 -4.44
N LEU A 48 2.06 -2.21 -4.08
CA LEU A 48 1.57 -2.35 -2.71
C LEU A 48 1.20 -3.81 -2.41
N TYR A 49 0.42 -4.46 -3.28
CA TYR A 49 0.11 -5.89 -3.17
C TYR A 49 1.36 -6.78 -3.07
N LYS A 50 2.36 -6.52 -3.92
CA LYS A 50 3.62 -7.28 -3.90
C LYS A 50 4.38 -7.09 -2.60
N ASN A 51 4.42 -5.87 -2.08
CA ASN A 51 5.05 -5.61 -0.78
C ASN A 51 4.26 -6.23 0.38
N ASN A 52 2.93 -6.29 0.30
CA ASN A 52 2.10 -7.01 1.26
C ASN A 52 2.42 -8.51 1.28
N ILE A 53 2.60 -9.13 0.11
CA ILE A 53 3.05 -10.54 0.00
C ILE A 53 4.48 -10.71 0.54
N GLY A 54 5.41 -9.83 0.15
CA GLY A 54 6.79 -9.85 0.63
C GLY A 54 6.86 -9.78 2.15
N LEU A 55 6.06 -8.92 2.76
CA LEU A 55 5.95 -8.78 4.21
C LEU A 55 5.52 -10.10 4.87
N ILE A 56 4.56 -10.85 4.30
CA ILE A 56 4.19 -12.20 4.82
C ILE A 56 5.42 -13.08 4.88
N PHE A 57 6.12 -13.23 3.77
CA PHE A 57 7.27 -14.13 3.72
C PHE A 57 8.38 -13.71 4.67
N ILE A 58 8.64 -12.40 4.80
CA ILE A 58 9.63 -11.88 5.75
C ILE A 58 9.20 -12.18 7.20
N VAL A 59 7.93 -11.97 7.53
CA VAL A 59 7.39 -12.29 8.86
C VAL A 59 7.42 -13.79 9.14
N VAL A 60 7.07 -14.64 8.18
CA VAL A 60 7.15 -16.11 8.29
C VAL A 60 8.59 -16.58 8.52
N LEU A 61 9.54 -16.05 7.75
CA LEU A 61 10.97 -16.32 7.93
C LEU A 61 11.45 -15.84 9.31
N GLY A 62 10.97 -14.68 9.77
CA GLY A 62 11.23 -14.14 11.10
C GLY A 62 10.68 -15.03 12.21
N ILE A 63 9.43 -15.46 12.10
CA ILE A 63 8.78 -16.42 13.02
C ILE A 63 9.59 -17.72 13.08
N PHE A 64 9.92 -18.30 11.93
CA PHE A 64 10.68 -19.53 11.86
C PHE A 64 12.04 -19.40 12.57
N TRP A 65 12.79 -18.32 12.28
CA TRP A 65 14.10 -18.08 12.89
C TRP A 65 13.99 -17.83 14.40
N LEU A 66 13.07 -16.98 14.83
CA LEU A 66 12.84 -16.67 16.25
C LEU A 66 12.46 -17.93 17.04
N SER A 67 11.58 -18.75 16.48
CA SER A 67 11.18 -20.03 17.08
C SER A 67 12.34 -21.01 17.15
N PHE A 68 13.10 -21.17 16.06
CA PHE A 68 14.27 -22.04 16.07
C PHE A 68 15.27 -21.65 17.18
N VAL A 69 15.58 -20.35 17.27
CA VAL A 69 16.54 -19.81 18.25
C VAL A 69 16.00 -19.92 19.67
N ASN A 70 14.75 -19.55 19.92
CA ASN A 70 14.14 -19.66 21.25
C ASN A 70 13.96 -21.11 21.68
N ILE A 71 13.33 -21.95 20.86
CA ILE A 71 13.06 -23.37 21.17
C ILE A 71 14.36 -24.12 21.44
N GLY A 72 15.33 -24.01 20.52
CA GLY A 72 16.60 -24.73 20.62
C GLY A 72 17.39 -24.35 21.87
N ASN A 73 17.56 -23.05 22.12
CA ASN A 73 18.38 -22.59 23.25
C ASN A 73 17.67 -22.74 24.59
N VAL A 74 16.37 -22.44 24.68
CA VAL A 74 15.62 -22.59 25.93
C VAL A 74 15.52 -24.05 26.34
N ALA A 75 15.22 -24.96 25.42
CA ALA A 75 15.19 -26.39 25.71
C ALA A 75 16.57 -26.91 26.13
N SER A 76 17.64 -26.46 25.47
CA SER A 76 19.01 -26.82 25.85
C SER A 76 19.35 -26.34 27.27
N ILE A 77 19.05 -25.07 27.59
CA ILE A 77 19.34 -24.47 28.89
C ILE A 77 18.47 -25.07 30.02
N ALA A 78 17.16 -25.19 29.82
CA ALA A 78 16.24 -25.61 30.88
C ALA A 78 16.22 -27.13 31.10
N ILE A 79 16.47 -27.91 30.05
CA ILE A 79 16.34 -29.38 30.10
C ILE A 79 17.70 -30.04 30.02
N THR A 80 18.49 -29.76 28.97
CA THR A 80 19.76 -30.46 28.72
C THR A 80 20.83 -30.10 29.75
N ASP A 81 21.03 -28.83 30.06
CA ASP A 81 22.02 -28.40 31.07
C ASP A 81 21.66 -28.93 32.48
N ASN A 82 20.36 -29.04 32.79
CA ASN A 82 19.89 -29.63 34.04
C ASN A 82 20.14 -31.15 34.06
N ARG A 83 19.89 -31.87 32.97
CA ARG A 83 20.17 -33.31 32.84
C ARG A 83 21.67 -33.62 32.88
N ASN A 84 22.49 -32.78 32.26
CA ASN A 84 23.95 -32.94 32.19
C ASN A 84 24.66 -32.41 33.44
N GLY A 85 23.93 -31.90 34.45
CA GLY A 85 24.50 -31.44 35.71
C GLY A 85 25.24 -30.09 35.65
N ILE A 86 25.19 -29.37 34.53
CA ILE A 86 25.86 -28.06 34.36
C ILE A 86 25.31 -27.05 35.38
N GLN A 87 23.98 -26.99 35.53
CA GLN A 87 23.33 -26.10 36.51
C GLN A 87 23.70 -26.47 37.95
N SER A 88 23.86 -27.76 38.25
CA SER A 88 24.30 -28.22 39.57
C SER A 88 25.73 -27.79 39.89
N LEU A 89 26.63 -27.77 38.90
CA LEU A 89 28.00 -27.27 39.05
C LEU A 89 28.02 -25.75 39.29
N GLU A 90 27.19 -24.98 38.58
CA GLU A 90 27.04 -23.54 38.78
C GLU A 90 26.53 -23.22 40.19
N ASN A 91 25.53 -23.96 40.68
CA ASN A 91 25.02 -23.84 42.04
C ASN A 91 26.08 -24.16 43.10
N ARG A 92 26.91 -25.20 42.89
CA ARG A 92 28.03 -25.54 43.80
C ARG A 92 29.12 -24.47 43.84
N ARG A 93 29.23 -23.65 42.79
CA ARG A 93 30.13 -22.48 42.75
C ARG A 93 29.52 -21.23 43.39
N GLY A 94 28.40 -21.36 44.10
CA GLY A 94 27.78 -20.28 44.88
C GLY A 94 26.86 -19.35 44.08
N LEU A 95 26.49 -19.69 42.84
CA LEU A 95 25.55 -18.91 42.07
C LEU A 95 24.10 -19.26 42.45
N LYS A 96 23.28 -18.24 42.73
CA LYS A 96 21.83 -18.40 42.96
C LYS A 96 21.12 -18.77 41.65
N ASN A 97 20.07 -19.60 41.71
CA ASN A 97 19.27 -19.99 40.54
C ASN A 97 18.72 -18.79 39.75
N SER A 98 18.33 -17.71 40.45
CA SER A 98 17.88 -16.46 39.82
C SER A 98 18.98 -15.79 38.99
N SER A 99 20.21 -15.76 39.50
CA SER A 99 21.38 -15.24 38.78
C SER A 99 21.72 -16.13 37.58
N ILE A 100 21.59 -17.45 37.70
CA ILE A 100 21.82 -18.39 36.59
C ILE A 100 20.78 -18.18 35.50
N PHE A 101 19.50 -18.03 35.88
CA PHE A 101 18.40 -17.78 34.94
C PHE A 101 18.71 -16.57 34.06
N TRP A 102 18.93 -15.40 34.67
CA TRP A 102 19.21 -14.18 33.91
C TRP A 102 20.51 -14.27 33.12
N ALA A 103 21.56 -14.88 33.67
CA ALA A 103 22.82 -15.06 32.95
C ALA A 103 22.67 -15.93 31.70
N LYS A 104 21.76 -16.92 31.70
CA LYS A 104 21.57 -17.83 30.56
C LYS A 104 20.55 -17.33 29.54
N PHE A 105 19.45 -16.71 29.98
CA PHE A 105 18.35 -16.31 29.11
C PHE A 105 18.45 -14.87 28.57
N LEU A 106 19.10 -13.95 29.28
CA LEU A 106 19.31 -12.59 28.77
C LEU A 106 20.13 -12.54 27.46
N PRO A 107 21.23 -13.32 27.30
CA PRO A 107 21.93 -13.44 26.02
C PRO A 107 21.01 -13.77 24.84
N LEU A 108 20.05 -14.67 25.05
CA LEU A 108 19.12 -15.11 24.02
C LEU A 108 18.22 -13.95 23.57
N LYS A 109 17.73 -13.14 24.51
CA LYS A 109 16.92 -11.96 24.19
C LYS A 109 17.70 -10.87 23.47
N ILE A 110 18.96 -10.64 23.84
CA ILE A 110 19.82 -9.73 23.09
C ILE A 110 19.94 -10.20 21.63
N VAL A 111 20.14 -11.50 21.40
CA VAL A 111 20.25 -12.07 20.05
C VAL A 111 18.94 -11.95 19.27
N THR A 112 17.79 -12.30 19.85
CA THR A 112 16.50 -12.22 19.15
C THR A 112 16.05 -10.80 18.87
N THR A 113 16.21 -9.88 19.84
CA THR A 113 15.94 -8.45 19.63
C THR A 113 16.85 -7.85 18.57
N THR A 114 18.15 -8.18 18.57
CA THR A 114 19.09 -7.71 17.54
C THR A 114 18.67 -8.18 16.14
N PHE A 115 18.23 -9.43 16.01
CA PHE A 115 17.73 -9.95 14.74
C PHE A 115 16.48 -9.20 14.26
N ILE A 116 15.50 -8.94 15.13
CA ILE A 116 14.29 -8.17 14.75
C ILE A 116 14.67 -6.75 14.29
N CYS A 117 15.55 -6.07 15.03
CA CYS A 117 16.06 -4.76 14.62
C CYS A 117 16.77 -4.80 13.26
N LEU A 118 17.54 -5.86 12.99
CA LEU A 118 18.23 -6.04 11.72
C LEU A 118 17.25 -6.27 10.57
N VAL A 119 16.21 -7.11 10.76
CA VAL A 119 15.16 -7.33 9.75
C VAL A 119 14.42 -6.04 9.44
N TYR A 120 14.04 -5.26 10.46
CA TYR A 120 13.43 -3.95 10.30
C TYR A 120 14.35 -2.99 9.53
N LEU A 121 15.63 -2.93 9.89
CA LEU A 121 16.61 -2.07 9.22
C LEU A 121 16.81 -2.45 7.74
N ILE A 122 16.93 -3.75 7.43
CA ILE A 122 17.02 -4.25 6.05
C ILE A 122 15.79 -3.81 5.26
N TYR A 123 14.60 -3.97 5.82
CA TYR A 123 13.35 -3.56 5.17
C TYR A 123 13.33 -2.07 4.86
N VAL A 124 13.67 -1.22 5.83
CA VAL A 124 13.70 0.24 5.65
C VAL A 124 14.75 0.66 4.62
N ILE A 125 15.98 0.13 4.70
CA ILE A 125 17.07 0.49 3.79
C ILE A 125 16.71 0.14 2.35
N ILE A 126 16.25 -1.10 2.09
CA ILE A 126 15.89 -1.53 0.73
C ILE A 126 14.72 -0.68 0.21
N SER A 127 13.68 -0.47 1.02
CA SER A 127 12.53 0.37 0.63
C SER A 127 12.94 1.81 0.31
N ALA A 128 13.89 2.38 1.05
CA ALA A 128 14.32 3.77 0.89
C ALA A 128 15.16 4.00 -0.39
N ILE A 129 15.97 3.01 -0.78
CA ILE A 129 16.79 3.09 -2.01
C ILE A 129 16.01 2.71 -3.27
N SER A 130 14.88 2.02 -3.13
CA SER A 130 14.06 1.62 -4.27
C SER A 130 13.39 2.82 -4.95
N PRO A 131 13.34 2.86 -6.30
CA PRO A 131 12.77 3.96 -7.07
C PRO A 131 11.24 3.89 -7.14
N VAL A 132 10.59 3.65 -6.01
CA VAL A 132 9.14 3.50 -5.85
C VAL A 132 8.53 4.79 -5.31
N TYR A 133 7.39 5.21 -5.86
CA TYR A 133 6.72 6.44 -5.46
C TYR A 133 6.15 6.38 -4.02
N LEU A 134 5.62 5.21 -3.63
CA LEU A 134 5.01 4.93 -2.32
C LEU A 134 5.99 4.52 -1.23
N LYS A 135 7.30 4.75 -1.40
CA LYS A 135 8.31 4.29 -0.44
C LYS A 135 8.05 4.76 1.00
N ASP A 136 7.59 5.99 1.18
CA ASP A 136 7.33 6.56 2.50
C ASP A 136 6.10 5.90 3.15
N PHE A 137 5.06 5.63 2.34
CA PHE A 137 3.90 4.86 2.78
C PHE A 137 4.29 3.44 3.21
N ILE A 138 5.12 2.76 2.41
CA ILE A 138 5.58 1.40 2.70
C ILE A 138 6.40 1.37 3.99
N ILE A 139 7.36 2.29 4.16
CA ILE A 139 8.21 2.35 5.35
C ILE A 139 7.38 2.64 6.61
N ILE A 140 6.51 3.64 6.56
CA ILE A 140 5.74 4.10 7.73
C ILE A 140 4.65 3.10 8.11
N ASN A 141 3.97 2.48 7.14
CA ASN A 141 2.81 1.65 7.42
C ASN A 141 3.12 0.15 7.42
N LEU A 142 3.81 -0.36 6.39
CA LEU A 142 4.18 -1.78 6.32
C LEU A 142 5.40 -2.10 7.18
N GLY A 143 6.40 -1.21 7.21
CA GLY A 143 7.61 -1.40 7.99
C GLY A 143 7.32 -1.54 9.50
N THR A 144 6.36 -0.77 10.04
CA THR A 144 5.91 -0.92 11.44
C THR A 144 5.31 -2.29 11.73
N GLY A 145 4.77 -2.97 10.72
CA GLY A 145 4.26 -4.33 10.81
C GLY A 145 5.29 -5.36 11.26
N LEU A 146 6.57 -5.15 10.95
CA LEU A 146 7.67 -6.04 11.37
C LEU A 146 7.88 -6.03 12.89
N LEU A 147 7.39 -5.02 13.61
CA LEU A 147 7.46 -4.99 15.07
C LEU A 147 6.55 -6.04 15.71
N SER A 148 5.60 -6.63 14.97
CA SER A 148 4.82 -7.79 15.40
C SER A 148 5.71 -8.97 15.81
N LEU A 149 6.91 -9.07 15.23
CA LEU A 149 7.92 -10.06 15.61
C LEU A 149 8.39 -9.91 17.06
N VAL A 150 8.32 -8.71 17.66
CA VAL A 150 8.59 -8.49 19.09
C VAL A 150 7.52 -9.17 19.93
N ALA A 151 6.24 -8.92 19.63
CA ALA A 151 5.14 -9.57 20.33
C ALA A 151 5.22 -11.10 20.22
N TYR A 152 5.55 -11.59 19.02
CA TYR A 152 5.79 -13.02 18.78
C TYR A 152 6.97 -13.57 19.58
N ASP A 153 8.12 -12.88 19.61
CA ASP A 153 9.33 -13.31 20.34
C ASP A 153 9.07 -13.43 21.85
N PHE A 154 8.29 -12.51 22.43
CA PHE A 154 7.86 -12.60 23.83
C PHE A 154 6.97 -13.82 24.07
N LEU A 155 5.97 -14.01 23.21
CA LEU A 155 5.04 -15.13 23.31
C LEU A 155 5.76 -16.48 23.20
N ILE A 156 6.53 -16.69 22.12
CA ILE A 156 7.16 -17.99 21.85
C ILE A 156 8.22 -18.33 22.90
N PHE A 157 9.00 -17.34 23.35
CA PHE A 157 9.96 -17.54 24.42
C PHE A 157 9.27 -17.90 25.74
N GLY A 158 8.18 -17.19 26.10
CA GLY A 158 7.41 -17.47 27.31
C GLY A 158 6.81 -18.88 27.31
N VAL A 159 6.12 -19.26 26.24
CA VAL A 159 5.55 -20.61 26.07
C VAL A 159 6.65 -21.67 26.16
N THR A 160 7.74 -21.49 25.41
CA THR A 160 8.87 -22.44 25.41
C THR A 160 9.46 -22.59 26.81
N LEU A 161 9.74 -21.48 27.49
CA LEU A 161 10.36 -21.48 28.81
C LEU A 161 9.46 -22.14 29.84
N PHE A 162 8.18 -21.78 29.86
CA PHE A 162 7.20 -22.39 30.76
C PHE A 162 7.12 -23.91 30.58
N LEU A 163 6.96 -24.38 29.34
CA LEU A 163 6.88 -25.80 29.04
C LEU A 163 8.19 -26.54 29.34
N ALA A 164 9.33 -25.94 28.98
CA ALA A 164 10.65 -26.55 29.19
C ALA A 164 10.97 -26.69 30.68
N ALA A 165 10.79 -25.62 31.45
CA ALA A 165 11.08 -25.59 32.88
C ALA A 165 10.12 -26.49 33.68
N SER A 166 8.84 -26.51 33.31
CA SER A 166 7.81 -27.30 34.03
C SER A 166 7.87 -28.78 33.68
N SER A 167 7.98 -29.12 32.39
CA SER A 167 7.93 -30.53 31.95
C SER A 167 9.27 -31.25 32.08
N LYS A 168 10.40 -30.50 32.01
CA LYS A 168 11.77 -31.03 31.94
C LYS A 168 11.95 -32.14 30.89
N SER A 169 11.15 -32.08 29.81
CA SER A 169 11.07 -33.12 28.78
C SER A 169 11.10 -32.54 27.37
N LEU A 170 12.14 -32.90 26.60
CA LEU A 170 12.27 -32.52 25.19
C LEU A 170 11.10 -33.06 24.36
N LYS A 171 10.64 -34.28 24.64
CA LYS A 171 9.55 -34.95 23.92
C LYS A 171 8.20 -34.23 24.05
N ARG A 172 7.98 -33.48 25.14
CA ARG A 172 6.75 -32.70 25.36
C ARG A 172 6.90 -31.26 24.89
N THR A 173 8.05 -30.66 25.18
CA THR A 173 8.30 -29.24 24.89
C THR A 173 8.43 -28.98 23.39
N LEU A 174 9.27 -29.74 22.68
CA LEU A 174 9.57 -29.44 21.29
C LEU A 174 8.33 -29.55 20.38
N PRO A 175 7.54 -30.65 20.39
CA PRO A 175 6.41 -30.78 19.47
C PRO A 175 5.33 -29.72 19.73
N ALA A 176 4.99 -29.47 21.00
CA ALA A 176 3.94 -28.51 21.35
C ALA A 176 4.27 -27.09 20.86
N VAL A 177 5.52 -26.65 21.04
CA VAL A 177 5.94 -25.31 20.63
C VAL A 177 6.11 -25.21 19.10
N TRP A 178 6.57 -26.28 18.44
CA TRP A 178 6.66 -26.30 16.98
C TRP A 178 5.28 -26.31 16.31
N ILE A 179 4.29 -27.03 16.86
CA ILE A 179 2.90 -26.96 16.37
C ILE A 179 2.38 -25.52 16.45
N LEU A 180 2.56 -24.85 17.61
CA LEU A 180 2.16 -23.45 17.77
C LEU A 180 2.89 -22.54 16.77
N THR A 181 4.19 -22.74 16.57
CA THR A 181 4.99 -22.00 15.59
C THR A 181 4.42 -22.15 14.19
N THR A 182 4.13 -23.38 13.77
CA THR A 182 3.57 -23.66 12.44
C THR A 182 2.23 -22.98 12.24
N LEU A 183 1.33 -23.00 13.24
CA LEU A 183 0.06 -22.28 13.15
C LEU A 183 0.27 -20.77 12.96
N PHE A 184 1.22 -20.16 13.67
CA PHE A 184 1.56 -18.74 13.47
C PHE A 184 2.24 -18.45 12.13
N MET A 185 3.00 -19.38 11.54
CA MET A 185 3.52 -19.21 10.18
C MET A 185 2.40 -19.13 9.14
N PHE A 186 1.25 -19.75 9.42
CA PHE A 186 0.05 -19.67 8.59
C PHE A 186 -0.92 -18.55 9.02
N PHE A 187 -0.46 -17.54 9.80
CA PHE A 187 -1.32 -16.44 10.25
C PHE A 187 -2.02 -15.73 9.08
N ALA A 188 -1.33 -15.59 7.95
CA ALA A 188 -1.86 -14.93 6.77
C ALA A 188 -3.06 -15.67 6.18
N ILE A 189 -3.22 -16.96 6.46
CA ILE A 189 -4.38 -17.77 6.05
C ILE A 189 -5.39 -17.82 7.20
N PHE A 190 -4.96 -18.26 8.40
CA PHE A 190 -5.86 -18.50 9.52
C PHE A 190 -6.49 -17.24 10.13
N GLY A 191 -5.89 -16.06 9.94
CA GLY A 191 -6.49 -14.79 10.30
C GLY A 191 -7.72 -14.48 9.43
N PRO A 192 -7.55 -14.30 8.12
CA PRO A 192 -8.61 -13.84 7.24
C PRO A 192 -9.59 -14.92 6.74
N ILE A 193 -9.31 -16.22 6.92
CA ILE A 193 -10.12 -17.32 6.36
C ILE A 193 -11.63 -17.22 6.66
N PHE A 194 -12.01 -16.67 7.82
CA PHE A 194 -13.41 -16.49 8.18
C PHE A 194 -14.13 -15.44 7.33
N PHE A 195 -13.43 -14.46 6.74
CA PHE A 195 -14.02 -13.51 5.78
C PHE A 195 -14.23 -14.16 4.42
N ALA A 196 -13.27 -14.98 3.97
CA ALA A 196 -13.40 -15.74 2.73
C ALA A 196 -14.57 -16.73 2.76
N LEU A 197 -14.92 -17.25 3.94
CA LEU A 197 -16.02 -18.20 4.14
C LEU A 197 -17.35 -17.54 4.54
N ALA A 198 -17.36 -16.24 4.82
CA ALA A 198 -18.53 -15.49 5.27
C ALA A 198 -18.84 -14.30 4.35
N SER A 199 -18.70 -14.48 3.03
CA SER A 199 -19.02 -13.48 2.02
C SER A 199 -20.53 -13.17 2.00
N ASP A 200 -20.99 -12.37 2.95
CA ASP A 200 -22.27 -11.68 2.84
C ASP A 200 -22.01 -10.39 2.03
N ASP A 201 -22.64 -10.29 0.85
CA ASP A 201 -22.48 -9.28 -0.22
C ASP A 201 -22.86 -7.83 0.15
N ARG A 202 -22.62 -7.36 1.37
CA ARG A 202 -23.01 -5.98 1.76
C ARG A 202 -21.93 -5.26 2.55
N THR A 203 -20.94 -4.75 1.84
CA THR A 203 -20.20 -3.55 2.26
C THR A 203 -20.41 -2.48 1.18
N SER A 204 -21.44 -1.65 1.35
CA SER A 204 -21.80 -0.55 0.44
C SER A 204 -21.19 0.79 0.86
N ASN A 205 -20.11 0.78 1.63
CA ASN A 205 -19.46 1.98 2.16
C ASN A 205 -17.94 1.89 1.96
N ASN A 206 -17.53 1.67 0.72
CA ASN A 206 -16.12 1.45 0.39
C ASN A 206 -15.41 2.78 0.27
N TYR A 207 -14.20 2.85 0.84
CA TYR A 207 -13.42 4.07 0.75
C TYR A 207 -12.98 4.33 -0.70
N SER A 208 -13.28 5.51 -1.23
CA SER A 208 -12.81 6.03 -2.51
C SER A 208 -12.04 7.34 -2.28
N PRO A 209 -10.70 7.34 -2.51
CA PRO A 209 -9.90 8.56 -2.47
C PRO A 209 -10.44 9.67 -3.37
N ILE A 210 -10.89 9.35 -4.59
CA ILE A 210 -11.47 10.33 -5.51
C ILE A 210 -12.72 11.02 -4.95
N ILE A 211 -13.65 10.26 -4.35
CA ILE A 211 -14.86 10.82 -3.72
C ILE A 211 -14.49 11.76 -2.57
N LYS A 212 -13.54 11.36 -1.71
CA LYS A 212 -13.03 12.20 -0.63
C LYS A 212 -12.44 13.51 -1.19
N ASN A 213 -11.56 13.41 -2.18
CA ASN A 213 -10.87 14.57 -2.75
C ASN A 213 -11.87 15.52 -3.41
N ALA A 214 -12.87 15.00 -4.12
CA ALA A 214 -13.94 15.79 -4.72
C ALA A 214 -14.76 16.53 -3.64
N LYS A 215 -15.11 15.88 -2.54
CA LYS A 215 -15.81 16.53 -1.41
C LYS A 215 -14.98 17.59 -0.71
N GLU A 216 -13.69 17.35 -0.53
CA GLU A 216 -12.78 18.38 -0.01
C GLU A 216 -12.72 19.62 -0.93
N LEU A 217 -12.86 19.45 -2.25
CA LEU A 217 -12.99 20.57 -3.19
C LEU A 217 -14.34 21.26 -3.05
N GLN A 218 -15.45 20.51 -2.98
CA GLN A 218 -16.78 21.10 -2.75
C GLN A 218 -16.82 21.96 -1.47
N GLY A 219 -16.16 21.51 -0.40
CA GLY A 219 -16.08 22.24 0.87
C GLY A 219 -15.31 23.55 0.81
N THR A 220 -14.62 23.85 -0.29
CA THR A 220 -14.00 25.17 -0.51
C THR A 220 -14.98 26.21 -1.07
N GLN A 221 -16.15 25.79 -1.53
CA GLN A 221 -17.05 26.65 -2.30
C GLN A 221 -17.95 27.50 -1.39
N ASN A 222 -18.04 28.79 -1.68
CA ASN A 222 -18.94 29.73 -1.01
C ASN A 222 -19.38 30.85 -1.99
N GLU A 223 -20.04 31.90 -1.52
CA GLU A 223 -20.50 33.00 -2.39
C GLU A 223 -19.34 33.76 -3.06
N GLU A 224 -18.18 33.81 -2.41
CA GLU A 224 -16.95 34.49 -2.87
C GLU A 224 -16.02 33.53 -3.65
N ASP A 225 -15.89 32.28 -3.19
CA ASP A 225 -15.05 31.25 -3.80
C ASP A 225 -15.90 30.25 -4.61
N ARG A 226 -16.03 30.44 -5.91
CA ARG A 226 -16.89 29.59 -6.77
C ARG A 226 -16.23 29.08 -8.06
N PHE A 227 -14.92 29.31 -8.19
CA PHE A 227 -14.20 29.00 -9.42
C PHE A 227 -14.29 27.52 -9.76
N LEU A 228 -14.10 26.61 -8.79
CA LEU A 228 -14.14 25.17 -9.07
C LEU A 228 -15.55 24.71 -9.51
N THR A 229 -16.61 25.34 -8.98
CA THR A 229 -17.99 25.09 -9.43
C THR A 229 -18.21 25.57 -10.86
N GLU A 230 -17.71 26.75 -11.22
CA GLU A 230 -17.78 27.26 -12.60
C GLU A 230 -16.94 26.40 -13.56
N LEU A 231 -15.78 25.95 -13.10
CA LEU A 231 -14.87 25.08 -13.84
C LEU A 231 -15.52 23.72 -14.14
N TYR A 232 -16.18 23.10 -13.15
CA TYR A 232 -16.94 21.87 -13.31
C TYR A 232 -18.09 22.04 -14.33
N LYS A 233 -18.91 23.08 -14.19
CA LYS A 233 -20.00 23.34 -15.16
C LYS A 233 -19.48 23.55 -16.58
N SER A 234 -18.39 24.31 -16.71
CA SER A 234 -17.74 24.57 -18.00
C SER A 234 -17.13 23.30 -18.60
N MET A 235 -16.68 22.36 -17.78
CA MET A 235 -16.20 21.04 -18.24
C MET A 235 -17.35 20.23 -18.85
N ASN A 236 -18.49 20.12 -18.16
CA ASN A 236 -19.66 19.39 -18.67
C ASN A 236 -20.19 20.01 -19.97
N GLU A 237 -20.30 21.35 -20.02
CA GLU A 237 -20.70 22.05 -21.24
C GLU A 237 -19.73 21.75 -22.39
N LEU A 238 -18.43 21.65 -22.11
CA LEU A 238 -17.43 21.32 -23.12
C LEU A 238 -17.60 19.89 -23.64
N GLU A 239 -17.93 18.93 -22.77
CA GLU A 239 -18.21 17.56 -23.18
C GLU A 239 -19.45 17.50 -24.09
N GLU A 240 -20.54 18.16 -23.70
CA GLU A 240 -21.77 18.30 -24.52
C GLU A 240 -21.45 18.93 -25.88
N ILE A 241 -20.61 19.97 -25.93
CA ILE A 241 -20.14 20.59 -27.17
C ILE A 241 -19.48 19.55 -28.09
N PHE A 242 -18.64 18.66 -27.55
CA PHE A 242 -17.97 17.62 -28.33
C PHE A 242 -18.97 16.55 -28.80
N GLU A 243 -19.90 16.11 -27.95
CA GLU A 243 -20.94 15.14 -28.30
C GLU A 243 -21.86 15.64 -29.42
N GLU A 244 -22.26 16.91 -29.37
CA GLU A 244 -23.14 17.52 -30.37
C GLU A 244 -22.45 17.69 -31.74
N ASN A 245 -21.13 17.83 -31.76
CA ASN A 245 -20.37 18.21 -32.97
C ASN A 245 -19.43 17.12 -33.50
N ILE A 246 -19.33 15.98 -32.80
CA ILE A 246 -18.64 14.77 -33.27
C ILE A 246 -19.67 13.64 -33.28
N THR A 247 -20.37 13.49 -34.39
CA THR A 247 -21.50 12.57 -34.51
C THR A 247 -21.15 11.36 -35.35
N SER A 248 -22.01 10.33 -35.29
CA SER A 248 -21.96 9.24 -36.26
C SER A 248 -23.34 8.72 -36.60
N ASP A 249 -23.61 8.51 -37.89
CA ASP A 249 -24.87 7.95 -38.40
C ASP A 249 -24.90 6.42 -38.24
N ARG A 250 -25.00 5.95 -36.99
CA ARG A 250 -24.92 4.52 -36.64
C ARG A 250 -26.27 3.82 -36.60
N SER A 251 -26.31 2.64 -37.20
CA SER A 251 -27.17 1.55 -36.72
C SER A 251 -26.41 0.74 -35.64
N HIS A 252 -27.11 0.21 -34.62
CA HIS A 252 -26.49 -0.53 -33.50
C HIS A 252 -25.73 -1.83 -33.90
N ASN A 253 -25.76 -2.24 -35.17
CA ASN A 253 -25.24 -3.54 -35.64
C ASN A 253 -23.95 -3.45 -36.50
N ASP A 254 -23.39 -2.27 -36.74
CA ASP A 254 -22.25 -2.13 -37.65
C ASP A 254 -20.89 -2.34 -36.96
N THR A 255 -20.02 -3.16 -37.58
CA THR A 255 -18.65 -3.44 -37.11
C THR A 255 -17.67 -2.36 -37.59
N TYR A 256 -17.67 -1.20 -36.92
CA TYR A 256 -16.70 -0.13 -37.14
C TYR A 256 -15.46 -0.28 -36.24
N LEU A 257 -14.30 0.14 -36.74
CA LEU A 257 -13.03 0.06 -36.02
C LEU A 257 -12.92 1.14 -34.93
N PHE A 258 -13.43 2.33 -35.22
CA PHE A 258 -13.47 3.50 -34.35
C PHE A 258 -14.89 4.05 -34.20
N SER A 259 -15.14 4.72 -33.09
CA SER A 259 -16.41 5.38 -32.79
C SER A 259 -16.18 6.88 -32.56
N HIS A 260 -17.21 7.74 -32.76
CA HIS A 260 -17.13 9.14 -32.31
C HIS A 260 -16.80 9.21 -30.80
N TRP A 261 -17.39 8.32 -29.99
CA TRP A 261 -17.05 8.13 -28.58
C TRP A 261 -15.57 7.87 -28.34
N PHE A 262 -14.85 7.18 -29.23
CA PHE A 262 -13.40 7.02 -29.10
C PHE A 262 -12.69 8.38 -29.15
N ILE A 263 -13.09 9.30 -30.03
CA ILE A 263 -12.48 10.63 -30.13
C ILE A 263 -12.79 11.45 -28.86
N ILE A 264 -14.04 11.41 -28.39
CA ILE A 264 -14.48 12.12 -27.17
C ILE A 264 -13.73 11.56 -25.94
N TRP A 265 -13.70 10.25 -25.77
CA TRP A 265 -12.95 9.56 -24.71
C TRP A 265 -11.45 9.89 -24.75
N GLN A 266 -10.84 9.92 -25.94
CA GLN A 266 -9.44 10.34 -26.07
C GLN A 266 -9.24 11.82 -25.65
N THR A 267 -10.22 12.67 -25.91
CA THR A 267 -10.18 14.09 -25.55
C THR A 267 -10.18 14.29 -24.04
N PHE A 268 -11.13 13.66 -23.35
CA PHE A 268 -11.37 13.90 -21.92
C PHE A 268 -10.69 12.86 -21.02
N ASP A 269 -11.11 11.60 -21.09
CA ASP A 269 -10.60 10.51 -20.23
C ASP A 269 -9.11 10.19 -20.44
N SER A 270 -8.59 10.41 -21.65
CA SER A 270 -7.16 10.27 -21.95
C SER A 270 -6.36 11.58 -21.76
N GLY A 271 -7.03 12.68 -21.40
CA GLY A 271 -6.41 13.97 -21.10
C GLY A 271 -5.84 14.74 -22.30
N MET A 272 -6.27 14.42 -23.53
CA MET A 272 -5.74 15.04 -24.77
C MET A 272 -6.35 16.40 -25.13
N LEU A 273 -7.31 16.89 -24.35
CA LEU A 273 -8.02 18.15 -24.60
C LEU A 273 -7.13 19.36 -24.97
N PRO A 274 -5.98 19.67 -24.34
CA PRO A 274 -5.17 20.82 -24.77
C PRO A 274 -4.54 20.63 -26.15
N TYR A 275 -4.26 19.39 -26.56
CA TYR A 275 -3.73 19.09 -27.89
C TYR A 275 -4.83 19.19 -28.95
N PHE A 276 -5.98 18.57 -28.71
CA PHE A 276 -7.10 18.63 -29.66
C PHE A 276 -7.72 20.02 -29.73
N GLY A 277 -7.85 20.74 -28.62
CA GLY A 277 -8.34 22.12 -28.63
C GLY A 277 -7.45 23.08 -29.41
N GLU A 278 -6.12 22.93 -29.32
CA GLU A 278 -5.19 23.73 -30.14
C GLU A 278 -5.30 23.39 -31.63
N LEU A 279 -5.51 22.11 -31.97
CA LEU A 279 -5.77 21.72 -33.37
C LEU A 279 -7.10 22.29 -33.89
N ILE A 280 -8.13 22.32 -33.06
CA ILE A 280 -9.43 22.93 -33.40
C ILE A 280 -9.25 24.44 -33.64
N GLU A 281 -8.47 25.14 -32.80
CA GLU A 281 -8.15 26.56 -33.03
C GLU A 281 -7.43 26.80 -34.36
N GLU A 282 -6.64 25.83 -34.81
CA GLU A 282 -5.84 25.87 -36.04
C GLU A 282 -6.57 25.35 -37.29
N ASP A 283 -7.84 24.96 -37.19
CA ASP A 283 -8.60 24.31 -38.27
C ASP A 283 -7.90 23.04 -38.80
N ALA A 284 -7.25 22.29 -37.90
CA ALA A 284 -6.44 21.11 -38.21
C ALA A 284 -6.89 19.83 -37.47
N PHE A 285 -7.95 19.87 -36.67
CA PHE A 285 -8.41 18.76 -35.84
C PHE A 285 -8.94 17.59 -36.66
N ALA A 286 -9.91 17.81 -37.56
CA ALA A 286 -10.45 16.73 -38.38
C ALA A 286 -9.35 16.09 -39.24
N THR A 287 -8.47 16.91 -39.81
CA THR A 287 -7.31 16.45 -40.59
C THR A 287 -6.34 15.60 -39.74
N SER A 288 -6.11 15.96 -38.47
CA SER A 288 -5.26 15.18 -37.57
C SER A 288 -5.88 13.83 -37.21
N ILE A 289 -7.19 13.77 -36.97
CA ILE A 289 -7.91 12.52 -36.70
C ILE A 289 -7.88 11.63 -37.94
N GLU A 290 -8.17 12.19 -39.11
CA GLU A 290 -8.09 11.52 -40.41
C GLU A 290 -6.69 10.91 -40.64
N LYS A 291 -5.62 11.66 -40.39
CA LYS A 291 -4.24 11.16 -40.44
C LYS A 291 -3.99 10.00 -39.47
N TYR A 292 -4.63 10.02 -38.29
CA TYR A 292 -4.50 8.94 -37.31
C TYR A 292 -5.23 7.67 -37.77
N PHE A 293 -6.47 7.80 -38.24
CA PHE A 293 -7.28 6.67 -38.73
C PHE A 293 -6.65 5.99 -39.93
N ASN A 294 -6.03 6.78 -40.83
CA ASN A 294 -5.31 6.25 -42.00
C ASN A 294 -4.15 5.30 -41.64
N LYS A 295 -3.61 5.36 -40.41
CA LYS A 295 -2.60 4.38 -39.93
C LYS A 295 -3.18 2.97 -39.74
N PHE A 296 -4.49 2.85 -39.65
CA PHE A 296 -5.23 1.61 -39.48
C PHE A 296 -6.03 1.25 -40.74
N GLU A 297 -5.62 1.79 -41.89
CA GLU A 297 -6.25 1.52 -43.19
C GLU A 297 -7.75 1.88 -43.19
N THR A 298 -8.11 2.96 -42.50
CA THR A 298 -9.47 3.52 -42.51
C THR A 298 -9.48 5.05 -42.41
N ASN A 299 -10.66 5.67 -42.51
CA ASN A 299 -10.83 7.12 -42.52
C ASN A 299 -12.16 7.54 -41.83
N LEU A 300 -12.37 8.84 -41.64
CA LEU A 300 -13.58 9.37 -41.00
C LEU A 300 -14.87 8.96 -41.76
N GLU A 301 -14.83 8.97 -43.10
CA GLU A 301 -15.97 8.62 -43.95
C GLU A 301 -16.37 7.14 -43.79
N GLU A 302 -15.41 6.23 -43.84
CA GLU A 302 -15.60 4.79 -43.63
C GLU A 302 -16.14 4.48 -42.23
N GLN A 303 -15.71 5.23 -41.22
CA GLN A 303 -16.20 5.11 -39.85
C GLN A 303 -17.53 5.85 -39.62
N LYS A 304 -18.06 6.54 -40.65
CA LYS A 304 -19.25 7.40 -40.60
C LYS A 304 -19.19 8.41 -39.44
N ILE A 305 -18.04 9.03 -39.24
CA ILE A 305 -17.84 10.06 -38.21
C ILE A 305 -17.79 11.42 -38.88
N GLU A 306 -18.68 12.31 -38.45
CA GLU A 306 -18.72 13.69 -38.90
C GLU A 306 -18.20 14.61 -37.79
N ILE A 307 -17.33 15.57 -38.15
CA ILE A 307 -16.74 16.53 -37.21
C ILE A 307 -17.09 17.94 -37.69
N ASN A 308 -17.93 18.65 -36.93
CA ASN A 308 -18.24 20.06 -37.18
C ASN A 308 -17.18 20.96 -36.53
N GLU A 309 -16.00 21.02 -37.13
CA GLU A 309 -14.83 21.72 -36.58
C GLU A 309 -15.05 23.24 -36.43
N ILE A 310 -15.86 23.85 -37.30
CA ILE A 310 -16.16 25.30 -37.24
C ILE A 310 -16.95 25.63 -35.98
N GLU A 311 -17.98 24.86 -35.65
CA GLU A 311 -18.79 25.10 -34.46
C GLU A 311 -18.02 24.73 -33.19
N LEU A 312 -17.22 23.64 -33.21
CA LEU A 312 -16.29 23.32 -32.12
C LEU A 312 -15.38 24.52 -31.83
N LYS A 313 -14.67 25.03 -32.83
CA LYS A 313 -13.75 26.16 -32.69
C LYS A 313 -14.42 27.40 -32.08
N LYS A 314 -15.63 27.71 -32.53
CA LYS A 314 -16.40 28.84 -32.02
C LYS A 314 -16.76 28.65 -30.54
N ARG A 315 -17.20 27.45 -30.14
CA ARG A 315 -17.70 27.19 -28.78
C ARG A 315 -16.59 26.90 -27.76
N ILE A 316 -15.48 26.28 -28.15
CA ILE A 316 -14.37 26.02 -27.22
C ILE A 316 -13.60 27.29 -26.86
N LYS A 317 -13.57 28.29 -27.76
CA LYS A 317 -12.69 29.46 -27.63
C LYS A 317 -12.88 30.20 -26.32
N ASP A 318 -14.12 30.35 -25.88
CA ASP A 318 -14.47 31.12 -24.67
C ASP A 318 -14.82 30.21 -23.48
N ASN A 319 -14.66 28.88 -23.62
CA ASN A 319 -14.95 27.93 -22.56
C ASN A 319 -13.90 28.01 -21.43
N LEU A 320 -14.36 28.24 -20.20
CA LEU A 320 -13.52 28.45 -19.02
C LEU A 320 -12.60 27.24 -18.75
N TYR A 321 -13.13 26.03 -18.81
CA TYR A 321 -12.37 24.80 -18.55
C TYR A 321 -11.21 24.64 -19.53
N TYR A 322 -11.50 24.80 -20.82
CA TYR A 322 -10.46 24.73 -21.86
C TYR A 322 -9.40 25.82 -21.70
N GLN A 323 -9.79 27.07 -21.40
CA GLN A 323 -8.83 28.15 -21.16
C GLN A 323 -7.95 27.89 -19.93
N PHE A 324 -8.53 27.35 -18.85
CA PHE A 324 -7.81 27.02 -17.62
C PHE A 324 -6.77 25.92 -17.84
N ILE A 325 -7.17 24.78 -18.41
CA ILE A 325 -6.21 23.68 -18.66
C ILE A 325 -5.12 24.11 -19.64
N LYS A 326 -5.43 24.94 -20.64
CA LYS A 326 -4.46 25.44 -21.62
C LYS A 326 -3.41 26.33 -20.96
N GLU A 327 -3.81 27.16 -20.00
CA GLU A 327 -2.89 27.99 -19.20
C GLU A 327 -1.94 27.14 -18.35
N VAL A 328 -2.47 26.12 -17.68
CA VAL A 328 -1.70 25.26 -16.77
C VAL A 328 -0.77 24.30 -17.53
N SER A 329 -1.15 23.94 -18.75
CA SER A 329 -0.46 22.97 -19.61
C SER A 329 0.99 23.36 -19.92
N VAL A 330 1.87 22.36 -19.93
CA VAL A 330 3.29 22.51 -20.27
C VAL A 330 3.55 21.97 -21.67
N LYS A 331 4.07 22.81 -22.57
CA LYS A 331 4.47 22.38 -23.92
C LYS A 331 5.63 21.39 -23.88
N SER A 332 5.62 20.45 -24.81
CA SER A 332 6.64 19.41 -24.95
C SER A 332 7.99 20.00 -25.34
N GLN A 333 9.04 19.73 -24.56
CA GLN A 333 10.40 20.21 -24.82
C GLN A 333 11.45 19.11 -24.66
N GLY A 334 12.57 19.27 -25.38
CA GLY A 334 13.72 18.35 -25.30
C GLY A 334 13.47 17.00 -25.96
N ASP A 335 14.05 15.94 -25.39
CA ASP A 335 13.95 14.57 -25.93
C ASP A 335 12.59 13.94 -25.58
N LYS A 336 11.65 14.04 -26.52
CA LYS A 336 10.30 13.46 -26.43
C LYS A 336 10.31 11.95 -26.12
N ILE A 337 11.20 11.18 -26.74
CA ILE A 337 11.27 9.72 -26.52
C ILE A 337 11.61 9.43 -25.07
N LYS A 338 12.62 10.14 -24.54
CA LYS A 338 13.03 10.01 -23.14
C LYS A 338 11.93 10.47 -22.18
N ASN A 339 11.22 11.56 -22.50
CA ASN A 339 10.13 12.06 -21.67
C ASN A 339 8.97 11.07 -21.60
N PHE A 340 8.57 10.49 -22.74
CA PHE A 340 7.55 9.44 -22.78
C PHE A 340 7.97 8.20 -21.97
N LYS A 341 9.21 7.73 -22.14
CA LYS A 341 9.74 6.58 -21.37
C LYS A 341 9.82 6.82 -19.86
N ASN A 342 9.80 8.08 -19.42
CA ASN A 342 9.73 8.43 -18.01
C ASN A 342 8.30 8.62 -17.50
N SER A 343 7.30 8.58 -18.39
CA SER A 343 5.90 8.89 -18.08
C SER A 343 5.09 7.68 -17.61
N PHE A 344 3.96 7.97 -16.96
CA PHE A 344 3.01 6.97 -16.48
C PHE A 344 2.45 6.11 -17.64
N TYR A 345 2.29 6.71 -18.82
CA TYR A 345 1.81 6.04 -20.04
C TYR A 345 2.75 4.94 -20.55
N TYR A 346 4.06 5.02 -20.28
CA TYR A 346 5.00 3.97 -20.67
C TYR A 346 5.08 2.87 -19.61
N LYS A 347 5.34 3.26 -18.36
CA LYS A 347 5.45 2.35 -17.23
C LYS A 347 5.33 3.13 -15.92
N ASN A 348 4.63 2.54 -14.95
CA ASN A 348 4.53 3.07 -13.60
C ASN A 348 5.90 3.06 -12.88
N SER A 349 6.35 4.21 -12.39
CA SER A 349 7.59 4.40 -11.64
C SER A 349 7.65 5.75 -10.93
N SER A 350 8.56 5.91 -9.95
CA SER A 350 8.81 7.23 -9.30
C SER A 350 9.23 8.34 -10.27
N LYS A 351 9.67 7.99 -11.49
CA LYS A 351 10.05 8.96 -12.52
C LYS A 351 8.83 9.70 -13.08
N ASN A 352 7.65 9.09 -13.05
CA ASN A 352 6.43 9.62 -13.66
C ASN A 352 5.93 10.92 -13.01
N TYR A 353 6.41 11.25 -11.81
CA TYR A 353 6.07 12.50 -11.12
C TYR A 353 7.20 13.54 -11.21
N ASN A 354 8.44 13.15 -10.89
CA ASN A 354 9.53 14.09 -10.58
C ASN A 354 10.47 14.41 -11.76
N LYS A 355 10.47 13.64 -12.85
CA LYS A 355 11.37 13.92 -13.98
C LYS A 355 10.91 15.14 -14.78
N PRO A 356 11.77 15.73 -15.61
CA PRO A 356 11.36 16.80 -16.52
C PRO A 356 10.14 16.37 -17.35
N GLN A 357 9.25 17.33 -17.63
CA GLN A 357 8.08 17.18 -18.48
C GLN A 357 7.04 16.22 -17.89
N GLN A 358 7.07 16.00 -16.57
CA GLN A 358 6.13 15.14 -15.84
C GLN A 358 5.19 15.96 -14.94
N LEU A 359 4.25 15.28 -14.26
CA LEU A 359 3.14 15.91 -13.52
C LEU A 359 3.57 17.02 -12.56
N LYS A 360 4.72 16.88 -11.88
CA LYS A 360 5.22 17.92 -10.95
C LYS A 360 5.43 19.28 -11.62
N GLU A 361 5.89 19.30 -12.87
CA GLU A 361 6.13 20.55 -13.61
C GLU A 361 4.80 21.27 -13.88
N VAL A 362 3.78 20.52 -14.30
CA VAL A 362 2.43 21.04 -14.55
C VAL A 362 1.78 21.53 -13.26
N LEU A 363 1.92 20.78 -12.16
CA LEU A 363 1.45 21.22 -10.84
C LEU A 363 2.20 22.46 -10.32
N THR A 364 3.44 22.67 -10.76
CA THR A 364 4.19 23.91 -10.45
C THR A 364 3.63 25.08 -11.25
N ASN A 365 3.27 24.87 -12.52
CA ASN A 365 2.57 25.88 -13.32
C ASN A 365 1.19 26.21 -12.75
N LEU A 366 0.43 25.20 -12.30
CA LEU A 366 -0.86 25.39 -11.63
C LEU A 366 -0.76 26.39 -10.47
N LYS A 367 0.28 26.28 -9.63
CA LYS A 367 0.51 27.21 -8.51
C LYS A 367 0.73 28.67 -8.93
N ASN A 368 1.15 28.89 -10.18
CA ASN A 368 1.48 30.20 -10.72
C ASN A 368 0.44 30.68 -11.74
N VAL A 369 -0.75 30.08 -11.76
CA VAL A 369 -1.83 30.48 -12.68
C VAL A 369 -2.18 31.96 -12.47
N ASP A 370 -2.43 32.69 -13.57
CA ASP A 370 -2.73 34.12 -13.52
C ASP A 370 -4.08 34.38 -12.83
N ARG A 371 -4.00 34.89 -11.60
CA ARG A 371 -5.17 35.25 -10.77
C ARG A 371 -6.01 36.37 -11.37
N ASN A 372 -5.45 37.18 -12.27
CA ASN A 372 -6.24 38.22 -12.94
C ASN A 372 -7.10 37.63 -14.07
N LYS A 373 -6.71 36.47 -14.59
CA LYS A 373 -7.42 35.77 -15.67
C LYS A 373 -8.45 34.78 -15.12
N PHE A 374 -8.13 34.15 -13.99
CA PHE A 374 -9.01 33.18 -13.33
C PHE A 374 -9.23 33.64 -11.88
N ASP A 375 -10.49 33.91 -11.53
CA ASP A 375 -10.91 34.31 -10.19
C ASP A 375 -10.93 33.12 -9.22
N ILE A 376 -9.79 32.43 -9.13
CA ILE A 376 -9.57 31.26 -8.28
C ILE A 376 -8.84 31.70 -7.01
N SER A 377 -9.37 31.33 -5.84
CA SER A 377 -8.73 31.69 -4.58
C SER A 377 -7.49 30.86 -4.26
N ASP A 378 -6.72 31.30 -3.27
CA ASP A 378 -5.56 30.55 -2.78
C ASP A 378 -5.96 29.23 -2.13
N ASN A 379 -7.13 29.19 -1.46
CA ASN A 379 -7.65 27.99 -0.83
C ASN A 379 -8.10 26.96 -1.88
N GLU A 380 -8.89 27.38 -2.88
CA GLU A 380 -9.31 26.52 -3.99
C GLU A 380 -8.10 25.94 -4.73
N LEU A 381 -7.11 26.78 -5.04
CA LEU A 381 -5.92 26.33 -5.76
C LEU A 381 -5.08 25.35 -4.96
N ALA A 382 -4.86 25.63 -3.66
CA ALA A 382 -4.11 24.74 -2.79
C ALA A 382 -4.80 23.37 -2.66
N LYS A 383 -6.13 23.36 -2.50
CA LYS A 383 -6.91 22.13 -2.42
C LYS A 383 -6.94 21.35 -3.72
N LEU A 384 -7.12 22.01 -4.87
CA LEU A 384 -7.03 21.37 -6.18
C LEU A 384 -5.66 20.72 -6.38
N HIS A 385 -4.58 21.46 -6.10
CA HIS A 385 -3.22 20.95 -6.20
C HIS A 385 -3.00 19.71 -5.32
N ASP A 386 -3.44 19.74 -4.06
CA ASP A 386 -3.25 18.63 -3.12
C ASP A 386 -4.11 17.41 -3.48
N SER A 387 -5.35 17.62 -3.94
CA SER A 387 -6.24 16.57 -4.43
C SER A 387 -5.66 15.85 -5.65
N LEU A 388 -5.10 16.58 -6.62
CA LEU A 388 -4.45 15.99 -7.79
C LEU A 388 -3.21 15.16 -7.42
N ILE A 389 -2.41 15.65 -6.46
CA ILE A 389 -1.30 14.86 -5.92
C ILE A 389 -1.81 13.58 -5.28
N ASN A 390 -2.83 13.67 -4.43
CA ASN A 390 -3.38 12.52 -3.72
C ASN A 390 -3.97 11.50 -4.68
N MET A 391 -4.74 11.91 -5.68
CA MET A 391 -5.25 11.02 -6.73
C MET A 391 -4.11 10.33 -7.47
N PHE A 392 -3.08 11.06 -7.89
CA PHE A 392 -1.92 10.43 -8.51
C PHE A 392 -1.25 9.42 -7.58
N LYS A 393 -1.06 9.77 -6.30
CA LYS A 393 -0.40 8.90 -5.32
C LYS A 393 -1.18 7.60 -5.10
N PHE A 394 -2.48 7.73 -4.89
CA PHE A 394 -3.26 6.73 -4.17
C PHE A 394 -4.32 6.06 -5.05
N GLU A 395 -4.65 6.62 -6.21
CA GLU A 395 -5.47 5.92 -7.22
C GLU A 395 -4.56 5.42 -8.33
N TRP A 396 -3.82 6.33 -8.98
CA TRP A 396 -3.14 5.98 -10.23
C TRP A 396 -1.79 5.28 -10.03
N SER A 397 -0.95 5.75 -9.11
CA SER A 397 0.42 5.21 -8.94
C SER A 397 0.48 3.88 -8.19
N ILE A 398 -0.61 3.46 -7.53
CA ILE A 398 -0.68 2.17 -6.84
C ILE A 398 -0.95 1.02 -7.83
N TYR A 399 -1.70 1.31 -8.89
CA TYR A 399 -2.13 0.33 -9.89
C TYR A 399 -1.19 0.30 -11.11
N SER A 400 -1.48 -0.66 -11.98
CA SER A 400 -0.85 -0.80 -13.28
C SER A 400 -1.30 0.31 -14.22
N ASN A 401 -0.46 0.72 -15.19
CA ASN A 401 -0.93 1.56 -16.29
C ASN A 401 -1.72 0.78 -17.36
N GLU A 402 -1.99 -0.51 -17.13
CA GLU A 402 -2.80 -1.38 -17.99
C GLU A 402 -4.19 -0.81 -18.28
N GLU A 403 -4.84 -0.18 -17.30
CA GLU A 403 -6.16 0.44 -17.49
C GLU A 403 -6.10 1.59 -18.50
N ILE A 404 -5.05 2.44 -18.43
CA ILE A 404 -4.84 3.50 -19.43
C ILE A 404 -4.54 2.90 -20.81
N LEU A 405 -3.74 1.84 -20.85
CA LEU A 405 -3.37 1.19 -22.10
C LEU A 405 -4.49 0.30 -22.67
N ASN A 406 -5.61 0.18 -21.93
CA ASN A 406 -6.74 -0.67 -22.26
C ASN A 406 -6.29 -2.09 -22.65
N ILE A 407 -5.45 -2.69 -21.81
CA ILE A 407 -4.95 -4.05 -22.02
C ILE A 407 -6.06 -5.03 -21.66
N ASP A 408 -6.45 -5.86 -22.63
CA ASP A 408 -7.52 -6.84 -22.44
C ASP A 408 -7.16 -7.90 -21.37
N PRO A 409 -8.14 -8.68 -20.87
CA PRO A 409 -7.87 -9.73 -19.88
C PRO A 409 -6.88 -10.82 -20.33
N TYR A 410 -6.56 -10.90 -21.63
CA TYR A 410 -5.57 -11.81 -22.21
C TYR A 410 -4.19 -11.15 -22.37
N GLY A 411 -4.01 -9.94 -21.86
CA GLY A 411 -2.76 -9.19 -21.95
C GLY A 411 -2.51 -8.56 -23.33
N ARG A 412 -3.53 -8.45 -24.18
CA ARG A 412 -3.41 -7.83 -25.50
C ARG A 412 -3.75 -6.35 -25.39
N PRO A 413 -2.82 -5.46 -25.73
CA PRO A 413 -3.08 -4.04 -25.72
C PRO A 413 -4.05 -3.65 -26.82
N ASP A 414 -4.91 -2.68 -26.54
CA ASP A 414 -5.68 -2.01 -27.58
C ASP A 414 -4.72 -1.21 -28.47
N THR A 415 -4.41 -1.78 -29.64
CA THR A 415 -3.48 -1.18 -30.61
C THR A 415 -3.97 0.17 -31.15
N LYS A 416 -5.25 0.48 -30.94
CA LYS A 416 -5.91 1.73 -31.32
C LYS A 416 -5.69 2.84 -30.30
N ASN A 417 -5.29 2.53 -29.07
CA ASN A 417 -5.03 3.52 -28.04
C ASN A 417 -3.82 4.39 -28.44
N ILE A 418 -4.00 5.72 -28.39
CA ILE A 418 -3.00 6.69 -28.85
C ILE A 418 -1.69 6.58 -28.04
N PHE A 419 -1.75 6.25 -26.75
CA PHE A 419 -0.56 6.07 -25.91
C PHE A 419 0.15 4.75 -26.15
N TYR A 420 -0.57 3.72 -26.60
CA TYR A 420 0.04 2.48 -27.08
C TYR A 420 0.80 2.72 -28.40
N ASN A 421 0.26 3.57 -29.28
CA ASN A 421 0.94 4.06 -30.46
C ASN A 421 1.91 5.23 -30.14
N TYR A 422 2.90 4.96 -29.29
CA TYR A 422 3.84 5.97 -28.78
C TYR A 422 4.55 6.81 -29.87
N GLN A 423 4.59 6.33 -31.12
CA GLN A 423 5.12 7.07 -32.25
C GLN A 423 4.27 8.29 -32.60
N PHE A 424 2.94 8.21 -32.44
CA PHE A 424 2.07 9.39 -32.49
C PHE A 424 2.51 10.41 -31.43
N TRP A 425 2.75 9.97 -30.20
CA TRP A 425 3.18 10.86 -29.14
C TRP A 425 4.51 11.54 -29.47
N ILE A 426 5.51 10.78 -29.94
CA ILE A 426 6.81 11.34 -30.31
C ILE A 426 6.69 12.37 -31.44
N ASN A 427 5.91 12.06 -32.47
CA ASN A 427 5.89 12.84 -33.70
C ASN A 427 4.95 14.05 -33.60
N ASP A 428 3.75 13.85 -33.07
CA ASP A 428 2.63 14.78 -33.22
C ASP A 428 2.28 15.49 -31.88
N SER A 429 2.60 14.91 -30.71
CA SER A 429 2.27 15.53 -29.41
C SER A 429 2.99 16.86 -29.18
N ARG A 430 2.20 17.90 -28.87
CA ARG A 430 2.69 19.26 -28.54
C ARG A 430 2.87 19.52 -27.05
N TYR A 431 2.33 18.67 -26.18
CA TYR A 431 2.33 18.85 -24.74
C TYR A 431 3.16 17.78 -24.03
N SER A 432 3.58 18.08 -22.81
CA SER A 432 4.36 17.16 -21.99
C SER A 432 3.51 15.96 -21.54
N PRO A 433 4.09 14.78 -21.26
CA PRO A 433 3.34 13.67 -20.67
C PRO A 433 2.66 14.04 -19.35
N GLY A 434 3.31 14.91 -18.56
CA GLY A 434 2.72 15.45 -17.34
C GLY A 434 1.43 16.23 -17.57
N THR A 435 1.29 16.89 -18.73
CA THR A 435 0.08 17.66 -19.08
C THR A 435 -1.09 16.75 -19.33
N TYR A 436 -0.90 15.70 -20.13
CA TYR A 436 -1.95 14.70 -20.38
C TYR A 436 -2.40 14.05 -19.06
N LEU A 437 -1.45 13.70 -18.19
CA LEU A 437 -1.77 13.08 -16.90
C LEU A 437 -2.50 14.06 -15.98
N PHE A 438 -2.09 15.33 -15.94
CA PHE A 438 -2.80 16.37 -15.19
C PHE A 438 -4.26 16.49 -15.66
N ASN A 439 -4.50 16.56 -16.98
CA ASN A 439 -5.85 16.74 -17.50
C ASN A 439 -6.74 15.53 -17.25
N LEU A 440 -6.20 14.32 -17.39
CA LEU A 440 -6.91 13.09 -17.03
C LEU A 440 -7.32 13.12 -15.56
N LEU A 441 -6.38 13.42 -14.65
CA LEU A 441 -6.66 13.49 -13.21
C LEU A 441 -7.67 14.59 -12.87
N ASN A 442 -7.55 15.75 -13.53
CA ASN A 442 -8.40 16.90 -13.29
C ASN A 442 -9.83 16.68 -13.81
N TYR A 443 -9.96 16.08 -14.99
CA TYR A 443 -11.25 15.68 -15.57
C TYR A 443 -11.95 14.67 -14.67
N GLU A 444 -11.24 13.61 -14.28
CA GLU A 444 -11.78 12.58 -13.39
C GLU A 444 -12.22 13.20 -12.06
N LEU A 445 -11.35 13.99 -11.41
CA LEU A 445 -11.66 14.66 -10.13
C LEU A 445 -12.91 15.54 -10.21
N LEU A 446 -13.02 16.35 -11.28
CA LEU A 446 -14.16 17.23 -11.48
C LEU A 446 -15.42 16.47 -11.87
N GLY A 447 -15.33 15.32 -12.54
CA GLY A 447 -16.48 14.46 -12.84
C GLY A 447 -17.23 13.98 -11.59
N TYR A 448 -16.55 13.95 -10.43
CA TYR A 448 -17.17 13.64 -9.13
C TYR A 448 -17.52 14.90 -8.31
N PHE A 449 -17.35 16.10 -8.86
CA PHE A 449 -17.47 17.36 -8.12
C PHE A 449 -18.89 17.70 -7.70
N ASP A 450 -19.95 17.24 -8.37
CA ASP A 450 -21.33 17.44 -7.91
C ASP A 450 -21.96 16.18 -7.30
N MET A 451 -21.18 15.10 -7.16
CA MET A 451 -21.70 13.81 -6.73
C MET A 451 -22.38 13.94 -5.36
N GLU A 452 -23.68 13.64 -5.34
CA GLU A 452 -24.44 13.47 -4.12
C GLU A 452 -24.07 12.13 -3.49
N ILE A 453 -23.40 12.17 -2.33
CA ILE A 453 -23.08 10.94 -1.60
C ILE A 453 -24.31 10.55 -0.80
N LYS A 454 -25.01 9.53 -1.28
CA LYS A 454 -26.03 8.83 -0.50
C LYS A 454 -25.33 7.78 0.34
N VAL A 455 -24.90 8.17 1.54
CA VAL A 455 -24.45 7.18 2.53
C VAL A 455 -25.68 6.35 2.89
N GLY A 456 -25.75 5.13 2.38
CA GLY A 456 -26.82 4.21 2.75
C GLY A 456 -26.73 3.89 4.23
N ASP A 457 -27.87 3.76 4.89
CA ASP A 457 -27.90 3.24 6.25
C ASP A 457 -27.20 1.85 6.27
N TYR A 458 -26.32 1.68 7.25
CA TYR A 458 -25.75 0.39 7.68
C TYR A 458 -24.60 -0.18 6.84
N PHE A 459 -23.38 0.34 7.07
CA PHE A 459 -22.34 -0.65 7.36
C PHE A 459 -22.56 -1.10 8.80
N GLN A 460 -23.03 -2.33 8.96
CA GLN A 460 -22.96 -3.04 10.22
C GLN A 460 -22.02 -4.22 10.04
N TRP A 461 -21.00 -4.28 10.88
CA TRP A 461 -20.17 -5.48 10.98
C TRP A 461 -21.08 -6.68 11.22
N THR A 462 -20.99 -7.70 10.38
CA THR A 462 -21.69 -8.95 10.68
C THR A 462 -21.18 -9.47 12.04
N PRO A 463 -22.06 -10.02 12.91
CA PRO A 463 -21.62 -10.56 14.19
C PRO A 463 -20.46 -11.56 14.04
N LYS A 464 -20.43 -12.32 12.93
CA LYS A 464 -19.33 -13.23 12.57
C LYS A 464 -18.00 -12.51 12.40
N ALA A 465 -17.99 -11.40 11.67
CA ALA A 465 -16.81 -10.57 11.47
C ALA A 465 -16.29 -10.03 12.82
N ILE A 466 -17.18 -9.48 13.66
CA ILE A 466 -16.83 -9.02 15.01
C ILE A 466 -16.22 -10.15 15.84
N TRP A 467 -16.83 -11.34 15.81
CA TRP A 467 -16.34 -12.50 16.56
C TRP A 467 -14.98 -12.96 16.09
N ASN A 468 -14.72 -13.00 14.77
CA ASN A 468 -13.39 -13.35 14.26
C ASN A 468 -12.34 -12.38 14.80
N TYR A 469 -12.57 -11.07 14.71
CA TYR A 469 -11.66 -10.06 15.25
C TYR A 469 -11.50 -10.13 16.78
N ARG A 470 -12.48 -10.63 17.54
CA ARG A 470 -12.41 -10.69 19.01
C ARG A 470 -11.87 -12.01 19.57
N ALA A 471 -11.86 -13.08 18.80
CA ALA A 471 -11.53 -14.41 19.32
C ALA A 471 -10.37 -15.09 18.59
N ASN A 472 -10.01 -14.64 17.38
CA ASN A 472 -8.99 -15.28 16.57
C ASN A 472 -7.60 -14.65 16.82
N PRO A 473 -6.67 -15.32 17.54
CA PRO A 473 -5.34 -14.80 17.79
C PRO A 473 -4.49 -14.67 16.52
N PHE A 474 -4.81 -15.42 15.46
CA PHE A 474 -4.16 -15.27 14.16
C PHE A 474 -4.63 -14.00 13.45
N MET A 475 -5.89 -13.59 13.64
CA MET A 475 -6.38 -12.31 13.15
C MET A 475 -5.72 -11.16 13.90
N TRP A 476 -5.57 -11.26 15.23
CA TRP A 476 -4.82 -10.26 16.01
C TRP A 476 -3.38 -10.11 15.53
N PHE A 477 -2.73 -11.23 15.23
CA PHE A 477 -1.36 -11.22 14.70
C PHE A 477 -1.31 -10.65 13.28
N TYR A 478 -2.27 -11.00 12.42
CA TYR A 478 -2.44 -10.42 11.09
C TYR A 478 -2.61 -8.90 11.17
N GLU A 479 -3.44 -8.40 12.09
CA GLU A 479 -3.61 -6.97 12.31
C GLU A 479 -2.33 -6.27 12.77
N MET A 480 -1.55 -6.90 13.65
CA MET A 480 -0.24 -6.37 14.03
C MET A 480 0.71 -6.30 12.83
N VAL A 481 0.63 -7.23 11.87
CA VAL A 481 1.48 -7.20 10.67
C VAL A 481 1.03 -6.10 9.69
N TYR A 482 -0.26 -5.94 9.41
CA TYR A 482 -0.72 -5.04 8.34
C TYR A 482 -1.18 -3.66 8.79
N PHE A 483 -1.65 -3.55 10.03
CA PHE A 483 -2.38 -2.38 10.51
C PHE A 483 -1.66 -1.64 11.66
N SER A 484 -0.39 -1.97 11.94
CA SER A 484 0.44 -1.26 12.93
C SER A 484 0.82 0.17 12.57
N GLY A 485 0.66 0.55 11.30
CA GLY A 485 0.95 1.89 10.80
C GLY A 485 -0.05 2.96 11.27
N LYS A 486 -0.19 4.01 10.46
CA LYS A 486 -1.18 5.07 10.73
C LYS A 486 -2.59 4.46 10.75
N ASN A 487 -3.38 4.82 11.75
CA ASN A 487 -4.79 4.45 11.84
C ASN A 487 -5.64 5.54 11.18
N ASN A 488 -5.66 5.55 9.86
CA ASN A 488 -6.52 6.44 9.09
C ASN A 488 -7.22 5.67 7.96
N PRO A 489 -8.38 6.14 7.49
CA PRO A 489 -9.22 5.44 6.53
C PRO A 489 -8.51 5.11 5.23
N GLU A 490 -7.73 6.04 4.71
CA GLU A 490 -6.95 5.89 3.48
C GLU A 490 -5.95 4.73 3.57
N VAL A 491 -5.12 4.73 4.63
CA VAL A 491 -4.15 3.64 4.89
C VAL A 491 -4.89 2.33 5.10
N ASN A 492 -6.01 2.35 5.84
CA ASN A 492 -6.80 1.14 6.12
C ASN A 492 -7.35 0.53 4.84
N TYR A 493 -7.91 1.38 3.97
CA TYR A 493 -8.46 1.00 2.69
C TYR A 493 -7.39 0.31 1.85
N PHE A 494 -6.26 0.97 1.59
CA PHE A 494 -5.19 0.41 0.77
C PHE A 494 -4.61 -0.88 1.34
N MET A 495 -4.43 -0.97 2.67
CA MET A 495 -4.00 -2.22 3.29
C MET A 495 -5.02 -3.35 3.09
N SER A 496 -6.32 -3.04 3.12
CA SER A 496 -7.38 -4.03 2.95
C SER A 496 -7.67 -4.41 1.50
N ALA A 497 -7.57 -3.45 0.57
CA ALA A 497 -7.78 -3.66 -0.86
C ALA A 497 -6.64 -4.49 -1.47
N ASP A 498 -5.41 -4.25 -1.02
CA ASP A 498 -4.22 -4.98 -1.47
C ASP A 498 -3.86 -6.15 -0.55
N ALA A 499 -4.77 -6.58 0.33
CA ALA A 499 -4.57 -7.74 1.18
C ALA A 499 -4.53 -9.03 0.33
N PRO A 500 -3.55 -9.94 0.52
CA PRO A 500 -3.45 -11.19 -0.26
C PRO A 500 -4.64 -12.14 -0.10
N LEU A 501 -5.40 -12.00 0.99
CA LEU A 501 -6.66 -12.69 1.20
C LEU A 501 -7.73 -11.67 1.59
N PRO A 502 -8.98 -11.88 1.16
CA PRO A 502 -10.07 -10.97 1.49
C PRO A 502 -10.20 -10.80 3.00
N ILE A 503 -10.26 -9.55 3.44
CA ILE A 503 -10.66 -9.16 4.78
C ILE A 503 -11.83 -8.20 4.67
N ALA A 504 -12.57 -8.03 5.77
CA ALA A 504 -13.55 -6.96 5.82
C ALA A 504 -12.84 -5.63 5.53
N GLN A 505 -13.31 -4.91 4.49
CA GLN A 505 -12.83 -3.57 4.21
C GLN A 505 -13.21 -2.69 5.42
N PHE A 506 -12.21 -1.99 5.96
CA PHE A 506 -12.41 -1.04 7.03
C PHE A 506 -12.74 0.30 6.38
N SER A 507 -14.00 0.51 6.01
CA SER A 507 -14.40 1.78 5.43
C SER A 507 -15.80 2.10 5.90
N PHE A 508 -15.89 3.19 6.65
CA PHE A 508 -17.17 3.82 6.93
C PHE A 508 -16.94 5.30 6.84
N TYR A 509 -17.38 5.85 5.72
CA TYR A 509 -17.81 7.22 5.73
C TYR A 509 -19.15 7.27 6.41
N ASP A 510 -19.36 8.24 7.26
CA ASP A 510 -20.69 8.63 7.66
C ASP A 510 -20.85 10.10 7.30
N LEU A 511 -22.06 10.60 7.29
CA LEU A 511 -22.29 12.04 7.26
C LEU A 511 -22.55 12.49 8.68
N ASP A 512 -21.88 13.56 9.10
CA ASP A 512 -22.28 14.18 10.35
C ASP A 512 -23.66 14.86 10.20
N SER A 513 -24.15 15.45 11.29
CA SER A 513 -25.44 16.15 11.28
C SER A 513 -25.54 17.32 10.30
N GLN A 514 -24.41 17.78 9.74
CA GLN A 514 -24.32 18.86 8.76
C GLN A 514 -24.19 18.34 7.32
N GLY A 515 -24.10 17.02 7.12
CA GLY A 515 -23.89 16.43 5.81
C GLY A 515 -22.41 16.32 5.41
N GLU A 516 -21.48 16.55 6.34
CA GLU A 516 -20.04 16.47 6.09
C GLU A 516 -19.53 15.04 6.21
N LEU A 517 -18.64 14.62 5.31
CA LEU A 517 -18.01 13.30 5.37
C LEU A 517 -17.16 13.15 6.62
N ILE A 518 -17.60 12.30 7.53
CA ILE A 518 -16.81 11.83 8.67
C ILE A 518 -16.25 10.45 8.39
N TYR A 519 -15.02 10.23 8.81
CA TYR A 519 -14.33 8.98 8.55
C TYR A 519 -14.12 8.20 9.85
N SER A 520 -14.64 6.98 9.90
CA SER A 520 -14.42 6.10 11.05
C SER A 520 -12.99 5.54 11.06
N GLN A 521 -12.48 5.29 12.27
CA GLN A 521 -11.26 4.52 12.48
C GLN A 521 -11.57 3.03 12.59
N ARG A 522 -10.55 2.17 12.48
CA ARG A 522 -10.71 0.73 12.75
C ARG A 522 -11.31 0.54 14.15
N PRO A 523 -12.33 -0.32 14.32
CA PRO A 523 -12.94 -0.55 15.62
C PRO A 523 -12.04 -1.34 16.59
N PHE A 524 -10.97 -1.95 16.08
CA PHE A 524 -10.03 -2.74 16.86
C PHE A 524 -8.71 -1.99 17.06
N SER A 525 -8.20 -2.08 18.29
CA SER A 525 -6.96 -1.44 18.68
C SER A 525 -5.77 -2.38 18.47
N VAL A 526 -4.96 -2.10 17.45
CA VAL A 526 -3.76 -2.91 17.15
C VAL A 526 -2.77 -2.91 18.31
N TRP A 527 -2.61 -1.79 19.04
CA TRP A 527 -1.73 -1.75 20.22
C TRP A 527 -2.22 -2.66 21.36
N ALA A 528 -3.53 -2.88 21.49
CA ALA A 528 -4.07 -3.81 22.47
C ALA A 528 -3.64 -5.24 22.15
N ASN A 529 -3.58 -5.62 20.87
CA ASN A 529 -3.08 -6.94 20.44
C ASN A 529 -1.62 -7.14 20.87
N TYR A 530 -0.76 -6.12 20.71
CA TYR A 530 0.63 -6.15 21.20
C TYR A 530 0.68 -6.40 22.72
N LEU A 531 -0.13 -5.67 23.50
CA LEU A 531 -0.16 -5.84 24.96
C LEU A 531 -0.63 -7.22 25.38
N VAL A 532 -1.63 -7.80 24.69
CA VAL A 532 -2.12 -9.15 24.97
C VAL A 532 -1.00 -10.17 24.75
N PHE A 533 -0.30 -10.11 23.61
CA PHE A 533 0.78 -11.04 23.29
C PHE A 533 1.99 -10.88 24.23
N ILE A 534 2.45 -9.65 24.44
CA ILE A 534 3.58 -9.35 25.33
C ILE A 534 3.22 -9.69 26.78
N GLY A 535 2.01 -9.36 27.22
CA GLY A 535 1.50 -9.65 28.56
C GLY A 535 1.40 -11.16 28.82
N MET A 536 0.81 -11.91 27.88
CA MET A 536 0.74 -13.37 27.96
C MET A 536 2.13 -14.01 27.95
N GLY A 537 3.02 -13.55 27.05
CA GLY A 537 4.42 -13.97 27.02
C GLY A 537 5.12 -13.70 28.36
N SER A 538 4.98 -12.50 28.91
CA SER A 538 5.60 -12.09 30.18
C SER A 538 5.09 -12.90 31.38
N LEU A 539 3.78 -13.16 31.43
CA LEU A 539 3.18 -14.03 32.44
C LEU A 539 3.79 -15.43 32.37
N LEU A 540 3.90 -16.02 31.18
CA LEU A 540 4.48 -17.33 30.97
C LEU A 540 5.99 -17.36 31.27
N ILE A 541 6.72 -16.28 30.98
CA ILE A 541 8.12 -16.10 31.41
C ILE A 541 8.20 -16.13 32.93
N GLY A 542 7.32 -15.41 33.64
CA GLY A 542 7.27 -15.39 35.10
C GLY A 542 6.98 -16.76 35.71
N LEU A 543 6.03 -17.50 35.14
CA LEU A 543 5.73 -18.88 35.55
C LEU A 543 6.90 -19.83 35.25
N GLY A 544 7.53 -19.70 34.08
CA GLY A 544 8.71 -20.46 33.69
C GLY A 544 9.92 -20.16 34.57
N TYR A 545 10.13 -18.90 34.97
CA TYR A 545 11.14 -18.47 35.93
C TYR A 545 10.93 -19.13 37.29
N ARG A 546 9.70 -19.11 37.82
CA ARG A 546 9.35 -19.78 39.08
C ARG A 546 9.60 -21.29 38.99
N ALA A 547 9.18 -21.93 37.90
CA ALA A 547 9.41 -23.35 37.67
C ALA A 547 10.90 -23.69 37.54
N PHE A 548 11.69 -22.83 36.90
CA PHE A 548 13.13 -22.99 36.75
C PHE A 548 13.88 -22.87 38.07
N CYS A 549 13.49 -21.90 38.91
CA CYS A 549 14.14 -21.66 40.20
C CYS A 549 13.74 -22.64 41.30
N LYS A 550 12.59 -23.33 41.15
CA LYS A 550 12.10 -24.30 42.14
C LYS A 550 13.08 -25.48 42.29
N THR A 551 13.77 -25.53 43.43
CA THR A 551 14.64 -26.64 43.85
C THR A 551 13.80 -27.78 44.40
N LYS A 552 14.19 -29.03 44.11
CA LYS A 552 13.60 -30.24 44.74
C LYS A 552 14.22 -30.55 46.11
N ASP A 553 15.21 -29.79 46.53
CA ASP A 553 16.07 -30.10 47.67
C ASP A 553 15.80 -29.06 48.77
N GLU A 554 14.87 -29.38 49.68
CA GLU A 554 14.47 -28.49 50.79
C GLU A 554 15.65 -28.13 51.70
N ARG A 555 16.72 -28.96 51.71
CA ARG A 555 17.97 -28.68 52.46
C ARG A 555 18.82 -27.53 51.90
N LYS A 556 18.46 -27.01 50.72
CA LYS A 556 19.10 -25.83 50.10
C LYS A 556 18.21 -24.59 50.14
N LEU A 557 17.09 -24.65 50.85
CA LEU A 557 16.31 -23.47 51.26
C LEU A 557 17.05 -22.77 52.41
N VAL A 558 18.24 -22.26 52.12
CA VAL A 558 18.77 -21.11 52.85
C VAL A 558 18.65 -19.96 51.86
N ASP A 559 17.42 -19.48 51.71
CA ASP A 559 17.16 -18.15 51.17
C ASP A 559 17.25 -17.13 52.30
#